data_AF-A0A7C1DCA4-F1
#
_entry.id   AF-A0A7C1DCA4-F1
#
_cell.length_a   1.000
_cell.length_b   1.000
_cell.length_c   1.000
_cell.angle_alpha   90.00
_cell.angle_beta   90.00
_cell.angle_gamma   90.00
#
_symmetry.space_group_name_H-M   'P 1'
#
loop_
_entity.id
_entity.type
_entity.pdbx_description
1 polymer ?
#
loop_
_entity_poly.entity_id
_entity_poly.type
_entity_poly.pdbx_seq_one_letter_code
_entity_poly.pdbx_strand_id
1 'polypeptide(L)'
;MSLMDVAGATRWQTRFGQAAMIVGLAVVFALGDLLIAQIRKQPFVHDLLPGGSVKVNGPMPERIKAVEELTYQSGTTQIFVHIQRVHTGYWLGGNLWNGEVRLDPDISPGEYRFMVKPIKTEPDEAFPLFTIRVHATEAEARRQSLSLIARTLGIPPWQVIVGALPVAVLFFALVFHFAKLREKLLLNQGRAEIFRIKKVDDRLEITFGLGRLNGIEAGAKVMLHGAQNQPLGMLRVAKVYDRSAMAAAGLDCPARVGFLVSRED
;
A
#
# COMPACT_ATOMS: atom_id res chain seq x y z
N MET A 1 23.98 28.58 6.43
CA MET A 1 23.51 27.19 6.59
C MET A 1 22.82 27.11 7.94
N SER A 2 21.48 27.12 7.98
CA SER A 2 20.73 27.19 9.25
C SER A 2 21.10 25.99 10.11
N LEU A 3 21.77 26.22 11.25
CA LEU A 3 22.04 25.20 12.26
C LEU A 3 20.69 24.69 12.77
N MET A 4 20.23 23.57 12.23
CA MET A 4 18.97 22.99 12.65
C MET A 4 19.13 22.44 14.06
N ASP A 5 18.24 22.85 14.96
CA ASP A 5 18.20 22.42 16.35
C ASP A 5 17.25 21.23 16.55
N VAL A 6 17.23 20.68 17.76
CA VAL A 6 16.38 19.53 18.13
C VAL A 6 14.90 19.83 17.91
N ALA A 7 14.46 21.06 18.21
CA ALA A 7 13.09 21.50 18.02
C ALA A 7 12.71 21.57 16.52
N GLY A 8 13.59 22.12 15.69
CA GLY A 8 13.44 22.16 14.24
C GLY A 8 13.36 20.77 13.62
N ALA A 9 14.26 19.85 14.02
CA ALA A 9 14.21 18.46 13.55
C ALA A 9 12.91 17.76 13.94
N THR A 10 12.45 17.94 15.18
CA THR A 10 11.16 17.41 15.65
C THR A 10 9.98 17.96 14.83
N ARG A 11 9.95 19.28 14.59
CA ARG A 11 8.88 19.92 13.80
C ARG A 11 8.81 19.37 12.38
N TRP A 12 9.96 19.21 11.71
CA TRP A 12 9.99 18.64 10.36
C TRP A 12 9.59 17.16 10.35
N GLN A 13 10.06 16.38 11.31
CA GLN A 13 9.63 14.98 11.48
C GLN A 13 8.10 14.88 11.62
N THR A 14 7.48 15.70 12.47
CA THR A 14 6.02 15.71 12.66
C THR A 14 5.29 16.12 11.38
N ARG A 15 5.74 17.18 10.69
CA ARG A 15 5.12 17.65 9.45
C ARG A 15 5.17 16.60 8.34
N PHE A 16 6.33 15.97 8.12
CA PHE A 16 6.45 14.88 7.16
C PHE A 16 5.67 13.64 7.59
N GLY A 17 5.54 13.38 8.89
CA GLY A 17 4.69 12.30 9.41
C GLY A 17 3.21 12.53 9.11
N GLN A 18 2.70 13.75 9.31
CA GLN A 18 1.34 14.13 8.95
C GLN A 18 1.10 14.05 7.44
N ALA A 19 2.06 14.53 6.64
CA ALA A 19 1.98 14.45 5.19
C ALA A 19 2.00 12.98 4.71
N ALA A 20 2.89 12.14 5.26
CA ALA A 20 2.94 10.70 4.97
C ALA A 20 1.62 10.01 5.29
N MET A 21 1.00 10.35 6.43
CA MET A 21 -0.30 9.81 6.83
C MET A 21 -1.41 10.18 5.84
N ILE A 22 -1.51 11.44 5.43
CA ILE A 22 -2.54 11.90 4.47
C ILE A 22 -2.37 11.17 3.13
N VAL A 23 -1.15 11.12 2.59
CA VAL A 23 -0.88 10.44 1.33
C VAL A 23 -1.09 8.93 1.46
N GLY A 24 -0.69 8.33 2.58
CA GLY A 24 -0.91 6.92 2.88
C GLY A 24 -2.40 6.55 2.94
N LEU A 25 -3.24 7.40 3.53
CA LEU A 25 -4.69 7.21 3.54
C LEU A 25 -5.27 7.24 2.12
N ALA A 26 -4.78 8.13 1.25
CA ALA A 26 -5.21 8.18 -0.15
C ALA A 26 -4.85 6.86 -0.89
N VAL A 27 -3.66 6.29 -0.62
CA VAL A 27 -3.26 4.98 -1.18
C VAL A 27 -4.18 3.87 -0.69
N VAL A 28 -4.43 3.79 0.63
CA VAL A 28 -5.31 2.77 1.21
C VAL A 28 -6.72 2.88 0.64
N PHE A 29 -7.25 4.09 0.52
CA PHE A 29 -8.55 4.33 -0.09
C PHE A 29 -8.59 3.89 -1.56
N ALA A 30 -7.56 4.20 -2.34
CA ALA A 30 -7.48 3.77 -3.74
C ALA A 30 -7.34 2.25 -3.90
N LEU A 31 -6.59 1.58 -3.03
CA LEU A 31 -6.52 0.12 -3.00
C LEU A 31 -7.87 -0.51 -2.66
N GLY A 32 -8.56 0.02 -1.64
CA GLY A 32 -9.89 -0.45 -1.25
C GLY A 32 -10.91 -0.27 -2.36
N ASP A 33 -10.92 0.90 -3.01
CA ASP A 33 -11.82 1.18 -4.13
C ASP A 33 -11.56 0.25 -5.32
N LEU A 34 -10.30 0.04 -5.67
CA LEU A 34 -9.91 -0.91 -6.73
C LEU A 34 -10.36 -2.34 -6.41
N LEU A 35 -10.13 -2.81 -5.18
CA LEU A 35 -10.48 -4.15 -4.75
C LEU A 35 -12.01 -4.36 -4.75
N ILE A 36 -12.76 -3.40 -4.20
CA ILE A 36 -14.22 -3.44 -4.19
C ILE A 36 -14.79 -3.44 -5.61
N ALA A 37 -14.23 -2.59 -6.50
CA ALA A 37 -14.64 -2.56 -7.90
C ALA A 37 -14.41 -3.91 -8.60
N GLN A 38 -13.28 -4.57 -8.32
CA GLN A 38 -12.96 -5.88 -8.88
C GLN A 38 -13.85 -6.99 -8.32
N ILE A 39 -14.15 -6.98 -7.02
CA ILE A 39 -15.08 -7.96 -6.40
C ILE A 39 -16.49 -7.82 -6.98
N ARG A 40 -16.94 -6.59 -7.26
CA ARG A 40 -18.26 -6.31 -7.84
C ARG A 40 -18.33 -6.58 -9.34
N LYS A 41 -17.18 -6.75 -10.00
CA LYS A 41 -17.13 -6.96 -11.44
C LYS A 41 -17.77 -8.31 -11.78
N GLN A 42 -18.81 -8.28 -12.61
CA GLN A 42 -19.47 -9.48 -13.07
C GLN A 42 -18.55 -10.23 -14.03
N PRO A 43 -18.41 -11.57 -13.90
CA PRO A 43 -17.64 -12.36 -14.85
C PRO A 43 -18.28 -12.25 -16.25
N PHE A 44 -17.44 -12.21 -17.28
CA PHE A 44 -17.85 -12.16 -18.70
C PHE A 44 -18.65 -10.91 -19.11
N VAL A 45 -18.74 -9.88 -18.27
CA VAL A 45 -19.32 -8.58 -18.59
C VAL A 45 -18.21 -7.58 -18.86
N HIS A 46 -18.27 -6.91 -20.01
CA HIS A 46 -17.29 -5.91 -20.43
C HIS A 46 -17.99 -4.64 -20.90
N ASP A 47 -17.50 -3.50 -20.41
CA ASP A 47 -17.96 -2.18 -20.79
C ASP A 47 -17.04 -1.61 -21.87
N LEU A 48 -17.62 -1.11 -22.96
CA LEU A 48 -16.91 -0.56 -24.12
C LEU A 48 -17.62 0.67 -24.69
N LEU A 49 -16.88 1.43 -25.50
CA LEU A 49 -17.41 2.48 -26.36
C LEU A 49 -17.47 1.98 -27.81
N PRO A 50 -18.30 2.60 -28.67
CA PRO A 50 -18.29 2.31 -30.11
C PRO A 50 -16.88 2.36 -30.70
N GLY A 51 -16.56 1.39 -31.57
CA GLY A 51 -15.22 1.23 -32.15
C GLY A 51 -14.14 0.68 -31.21
N GLY A 52 -14.44 0.50 -29.92
CA GLY A 52 -13.51 -0.01 -28.92
C GLY A 52 -13.19 -1.50 -29.06
N SER A 53 -12.15 -1.96 -28.36
CA SER A 53 -11.82 -3.38 -28.25
C SER A 53 -11.43 -3.80 -26.83
N VAL A 54 -11.65 -5.08 -26.51
CA VAL A 54 -11.29 -5.67 -25.23
C VAL A 54 -10.76 -7.09 -25.41
N LYS A 55 -9.73 -7.44 -24.64
CA LYS A 55 -9.26 -8.82 -24.53
C LYS A 55 -10.19 -9.61 -23.61
N VAL A 56 -10.64 -10.75 -24.10
CA VAL A 56 -11.53 -11.66 -23.38
C VAL A 56 -10.90 -13.04 -23.28
N ASN A 57 -11.28 -13.76 -22.24
CA ASN A 57 -10.89 -15.14 -22.04
C ASN A 57 -12.08 -15.93 -21.52
N GLY A 58 -12.18 -17.19 -21.94
CA GLY A 58 -13.26 -18.07 -21.51
C GLY A 58 -12.81 -19.52 -21.39
N PRO A 59 -13.49 -20.32 -20.55
CA PRO A 59 -13.29 -21.75 -20.47
C PRO A 59 -13.71 -22.47 -21.76
N MET A 60 -13.07 -23.60 -22.00
CA MET A 60 -13.35 -24.52 -23.09
C MET A 60 -13.06 -25.97 -22.65
N PRO A 61 -13.80 -26.97 -23.12
CA PRO A 61 -13.53 -28.37 -22.81
C PRO A 61 -12.10 -28.80 -23.22
N GLU A 62 -11.50 -29.73 -22.47
CA GLU A 62 -10.12 -30.21 -22.72
C GLU A 62 -9.91 -30.80 -24.12
N ARG A 63 -10.99 -31.32 -24.75
CA ARG A 63 -10.94 -31.88 -26.10
C ARG A 63 -10.60 -30.84 -27.17
N ILE A 64 -10.92 -29.57 -26.93
CA ILE A 64 -10.70 -28.48 -27.89
C ILE A 64 -9.26 -27.98 -27.74
N LYS A 65 -8.42 -28.15 -28.76
CA LYS A 65 -7.00 -27.81 -28.67
C LYS A 65 -6.59 -26.69 -29.63
N ALA A 66 -7.36 -26.47 -30.68
CA ALA A 66 -7.03 -25.53 -31.73
C ALA A 66 -8.10 -24.43 -31.86
N VAL A 67 -7.69 -23.28 -32.42
CA VAL A 67 -8.59 -22.13 -32.62
C VAL A 67 -9.59 -22.40 -33.74
N GLU A 68 -9.17 -23.19 -34.74
CA GLU A 68 -9.95 -23.57 -35.92
C GLU A 68 -11.15 -24.45 -35.57
N GLU A 69 -11.16 -25.04 -34.37
CA GLU A 69 -12.28 -25.81 -33.84
C GLU A 69 -13.36 -24.92 -33.24
N LEU A 70 -13.10 -23.62 -33.08
CA LEU A 70 -13.97 -22.66 -32.42
C LEU A 70 -14.63 -21.73 -33.43
N THR A 71 -15.86 -21.36 -33.10
CA THR A 71 -16.60 -20.29 -33.76
C THR A 71 -17.27 -19.43 -32.70
N TYR A 72 -17.81 -18.28 -33.11
CA TYR A 72 -18.60 -17.44 -32.22
C TYR A 72 -19.99 -17.22 -32.80
N GLN A 73 -20.94 -17.04 -31.90
CA GLN A 73 -22.30 -16.67 -32.22
C GLN A 73 -22.61 -15.34 -31.52
N SER A 74 -23.13 -14.38 -32.27
CA SER A 74 -23.60 -13.11 -31.73
C SER A 74 -25.01 -12.82 -32.24
N GLY A 75 -25.79 -12.09 -31.43
CA GLY A 75 -27.09 -11.57 -31.86
C GLY A 75 -26.99 -10.36 -32.80
N THR A 76 -25.79 -9.86 -33.09
CA THR A 76 -25.53 -8.71 -33.95
C THR A 76 -24.33 -8.97 -34.87
N THR A 77 -24.33 -8.35 -36.05
CA THR A 77 -23.20 -8.35 -36.99
C THR A 77 -22.14 -7.28 -36.66
N GLN A 78 -22.40 -6.43 -35.67
CA GLN A 78 -21.53 -5.31 -35.27
C GLN A 78 -20.52 -5.68 -34.17
N ILE A 79 -20.45 -6.96 -33.82
CA ILE A 79 -19.48 -7.53 -32.88
C ILE A 79 -18.58 -8.51 -33.63
N PHE A 80 -17.30 -8.23 -33.60
CA PHE A 80 -16.26 -9.03 -34.23
C PHE A 80 -15.43 -9.70 -33.15
N VAL A 81 -15.45 -11.04 -33.10
CA VAL A 81 -14.65 -11.81 -32.15
C VAL A 81 -13.51 -12.48 -32.89
N HIS A 82 -12.28 -12.08 -32.56
CA HIS A 82 -11.07 -12.71 -33.07
C HIS A 82 -10.46 -13.61 -32.00
N ILE A 83 -10.60 -14.92 -32.18
CA ILE A 83 -10.05 -15.93 -31.29
C ILE A 83 -8.56 -16.10 -31.63
N GLN A 84 -7.68 -15.96 -30.62
CA GLN A 84 -6.23 -15.88 -30.82
C GLN A 84 -5.52 -17.19 -30.50
N ARG A 85 -5.85 -17.83 -29.36
CA ARG A 85 -5.24 -19.10 -28.97
C ARG A 85 -6.14 -19.91 -28.04
N VAL A 86 -5.89 -21.21 -27.99
CA VAL A 86 -6.39 -22.14 -26.96
C VAL A 86 -5.19 -22.63 -26.14
N HIS A 87 -5.35 -22.72 -24.83
CA HIS A 87 -4.29 -23.12 -23.91
C HIS A 87 -4.85 -23.82 -22.68
N THR A 88 -4.06 -24.67 -22.04
CA THR A 88 -4.49 -25.38 -20.82
C THR A 88 -4.57 -24.43 -19.63
N GLY A 89 -5.70 -24.44 -18.93
CA GLY A 89 -5.90 -23.70 -17.69
C GLY A 89 -5.14 -24.35 -16.54
N TYR A 90 -4.29 -23.57 -15.85
CA TYR A 90 -3.37 -24.06 -14.82
C TYR A 90 -4.04 -24.66 -13.55
N TRP A 91 -5.35 -24.50 -13.34
CA TRP A 91 -5.99 -24.81 -12.05
C TRP A 91 -7.26 -25.68 -12.09
N LEU A 92 -7.95 -25.84 -13.23
CA LEU A 92 -9.29 -26.45 -13.29
C LEU A 92 -9.44 -27.60 -14.30
N GLY A 93 -8.36 -28.17 -14.84
CA GLY A 93 -8.45 -29.34 -15.73
C GLY A 93 -9.32 -29.07 -16.97
N GLY A 94 -9.18 -27.88 -17.55
CA GLY A 94 -9.93 -27.44 -18.71
C GLY A 94 -9.05 -26.57 -19.58
N ASN A 95 -9.39 -26.46 -20.87
CA ASN A 95 -8.73 -25.50 -21.73
C ASN A 95 -9.38 -24.13 -21.58
N LEU A 96 -8.65 -23.10 -21.96
CA LEU A 96 -9.06 -21.72 -22.00
C LEU A 96 -8.80 -21.21 -23.40
N TRP A 97 -9.71 -20.42 -23.93
CA TRP A 97 -9.44 -19.62 -25.12
C TRP A 97 -9.17 -18.18 -24.72
N ASN A 98 -8.36 -17.48 -25.51
CA ASN A 98 -8.25 -16.03 -25.45
C ASN A 98 -8.58 -15.43 -26.81
N GLY A 99 -9.11 -14.22 -26.79
CA GLY A 99 -9.38 -13.48 -28.01
C GLY A 99 -9.54 -12.00 -27.75
N GLU A 100 -9.84 -11.29 -28.82
CA GLU A 100 -10.17 -9.88 -28.81
C GLU A 100 -11.56 -9.69 -29.38
N VAL A 101 -12.37 -8.92 -28.67
CA VAL A 101 -13.67 -8.47 -29.15
C VAL A 101 -13.51 -7.04 -29.61
N ARG A 102 -13.89 -6.75 -30.85
CA ARG A 102 -13.91 -5.41 -31.42
C ARG A 102 -15.34 -5.04 -31.80
N LEU A 103 -15.69 -3.80 -31.51
CA LEU A 103 -16.99 -3.23 -31.86
C LEU A 103 -16.90 -2.43 -33.14
N ASP A 104 -17.99 -2.43 -33.90
CA ASP A 104 -18.19 -1.48 -34.98
C ASP A 104 -18.19 -0.03 -34.44
N PRO A 105 -17.57 0.95 -35.13
CA PRO A 105 -17.68 2.36 -34.77
C PRO A 105 -19.11 2.92 -34.72
N ASP A 106 -20.03 2.37 -35.52
CA ASP A 106 -21.41 2.86 -35.64
C ASP A 106 -22.41 2.09 -34.75
N ILE A 107 -21.91 1.22 -33.86
CA ILE A 107 -22.77 0.44 -32.98
C ILE A 107 -23.54 1.34 -32.00
N SER A 108 -24.84 1.12 -31.94
CA SER A 108 -25.71 1.84 -30.99
C SER A 108 -25.37 1.46 -29.54
N PRO A 109 -25.57 2.38 -28.58
CA PRO A 109 -25.48 2.06 -27.15
C PRO A 109 -26.50 0.98 -26.75
N GLY A 110 -26.10 0.05 -25.88
CA GLY A 110 -26.95 -1.05 -25.46
C GLY A 110 -26.18 -2.26 -24.89
N GLU A 111 -26.93 -3.31 -24.53
CA GLU A 111 -26.36 -4.59 -24.13
C GLU A 111 -26.37 -5.57 -25.30
N TYR A 112 -25.22 -6.11 -25.63
CA TYR A 112 -25.05 -7.11 -26.67
C TYR A 112 -24.43 -8.37 -26.10
N ARG A 113 -24.77 -9.52 -26.69
CA ARG A 113 -24.31 -10.80 -26.20
C ARG A 113 -23.64 -11.60 -27.31
N PHE A 114 -22.59 -12.31 -26.94
CA PHE A 114 -21.94 -13.28 -27.81
C PHE A 114 -21.47 -14.49 -26.99
N MET A 115 -21.26 -15.60 -27.69
CA MET A 115 -20.77 -16.83 -27.11
C MET A 115 -19.72 -17.42 -28.05
N VAL A 116 -18.64 -17.95 -27.48
CA VAL A 116 -17.66 -18.75 -28.23
C VAL A 116 -17.94 -20.21 -27.94
N LYS A 117 -18.06 -21.01 -29.00
CA LYS A 117 -18.40 -22.43 -28.93
C LYS A 117 -17.64 -23.24 -29.98
N PRO A 118 -17.46 -24.55 -29.78
CA PRO A 118 -16.95 -25.44 -30.81
C PRO A 118 -17.85 -25.49 -32.04
N ILE A 119 -17.27 -25.65 -33.22
CA ILE A 119 -18.02 -25.84 -34.48
C ILE A 119 -18.93 -27.08 -34.37
N LYS A 120 -18.43 -28.15 -33.74
CA LYS A 120 -19.19 -29.35 -33.40
C LYS A 120 -19.61 -29.28 -31.93
N THR A 121 -20.81 -28.76 -31.69
CA THR A 121 -21.41 -28.65 -30.35
C THR A 121 -22.38 -29.80 -30.10
N GLU A 122 -22.30 -30.43 -28.93
CA GLU A 122 -23.32 -31.40 -28.49
C GLU A 122 -24.57 -30.65 -27.98
N PRO A 123 -25.79 -31.22 -28.11
CA PRO A 123 -27.05 -30.52 -27.81
C PRO A 123 -27.16 -29.95 -26.39
N ASP A 124 -26.54 -30.61 -25.41
CA ASP A 124 -26.63 -30.25 -23.98
C ASP A 124 -25.41 -29.45 -23.48
N GLU A 125 -24.49 -29.07 -24.37
CA GLU A 125 -23.26 -28.41 -23.97
C GLU A 125 -23.44 -26.88 -23.87
N ALA A 126 -23.36 -26.36 -22.65
CA ALA A 126 -23.49 -24.94 -22.35
C ALA A 126 -22.12 -24.24 -22.31
N PHE A 127 -22.02 -23.09 -22.98
CA PHE A 127 -20.84 -22.24 -22.96
C PHE A 127 -21.14 -20.88 -22.31
N PRO A 128 -20.14 -20.18 -21.75
CA PRO A 128 -20.34 -18.88 -21.14
C PRO A 128 -20.88 -17.85 -22.14
N LEU A 129 -21.91 -17.12 -21.71
CA LEU A 129 -22.47 -16.00 -22.46
C LEU A 129 -21.77 -14.71 -22.03
N PHE A 130 -21.05 -14.09 -22.95
CA PHE A 130 -20.38 -12.82 -22.73
C PHE A 130 -21.36 -11.68 -23.01
N THR A 131 -21.35 -10.67 -22.15
CA THR A 131 -22.16 -9.46 -22.31
C THR A 131 -21.26 -8.26 -22.53
N ILE A 132 -21.44 -7.57 -23.65
CA ILE A 132 -20.82 -6.29 -23.95
C ILE A 132 -21.83 -5.18 -23.68
N ARG A 133 -21.51 -4.28 -22.76
CA ARG A 133 -22.27 -3.05 -22.52
C ARG A 133 -21.61 -1.91 -23.29
N VAL A 134 -22.33 -1.40 -24.28
CA VAL A 134 -21.89 -0.26 -25.09
C VAL A 134 -22.48 1.01 -24.52
N HIS A 135 -21.62 1.92 -24.08
CA HIS A 135 -22.01 3.23 -23.56
C HIS A 135 -21.96 4.28 -24.67
N ALA A 136 -22.86 5.26 -24.66
CA ALA A 136 -22.88 6.30 -25.70
C ALA A 136 -21.69 7.25 -25.58
N THR A 137 -21.23 7.50 -24.35
CA THR A 137 -20.14 8.43 -24.06
C THR A 137 -19.25 7.94 -22.93
N GLU A 138 -18.02 8.44 -22.88
CA GLU A 138 -17.11 8.24 -21.75
C GLU A 138 -17.72 8.70 -20.42
N ALA A 139 -18.54 9.76 -20.44
CA ALA A 139 -19.20 10.27 -19.25
C ALA A 139 -20.24 9.29 -18.68
N GLU A 140 -21.00 8.62 -19.55
CA GLU A 140 -21.94 7.57 -19.14
C GLU A 140 -21.21 6.34 -18.62
N ALA A 141 -20.18 5.88 -19.33
CA ALA A 141 -19.33 4.77 -18.89
C ALA A 141 -18.73 5.05 -17.50
N ARG A 142 -18.24 6.28 -17.29
CA ARG A 142 -17.70 6.73 -16.00
C ARG A 142 -18.75 6.75 -14.89
N ARG A 143 -19.99 7.19 -15.16
CA ARG A 143 -21.08 7.18 -14.16
C ARG A 143 -21.42 5.76 -13.70
N GLN A 144 -21.30 4.78 -14.60
CA GLN A 144 -21.55 3.37 -14.31
C GLN A 144 -20.34 2.62 -13.75
N SER A 145 -19.18 3.28 -13.62
CA SER A 145 -17.99 2.70 -12.99
C SER A 145 -18.29 2.19 -11.58
N LEU A 146 -17.82 0.96 -11.31
CA LEU A 146 -17.88 0.33 -9.99
C LEU A 146 -16.90 0.97 -9.00
N SER A 147 -15.85 1.62 -9.50
CA SER A 147 -14.88 2.39 -8.72
C SER A 147 -15.40 3.80 -8.46
N LEU A 148 -15.41 4.20 -7.19
CA LEU A 148 -15.75 5.55 -6.75
C LEU A 148 -14.76 6.57 -7.27
N ILE A 149 -13.46 6.26 -7.26
CA ILE A 149 -12.40 7.17 -7.73
C ILE A 149 -12.54 7.43 -9.22
N ALA A 150 -12.71 6.39 -10.03
CA ALA A 150 -12.95 6.55 -11.46
C ALA A 150 -14.24 7.34 -11.71
N ARG A 151 -15.30 7.07 -10.95
CA ARG A 151 -16.58 7.78 -11.09
C ARG A 151 -16.45 9.27 -10.75
N THR A 152 -15.81 9.63 -9.64
CA THR A 152 -15.75 11.01 -9.14
C THR A 152 -14.62 11.84 -9.73
N LEU A 153 -13.43 11.26 -9.91
CA LEU A 153 -12.23 11.95 -10.40
C LEU A 153 -11.92 11.69 -11.88
N GLY A 154 -12.48 10.63 -12.47
CA GLY A 154 -12.25 10.32 -13.89
C GLY A 154 -10.90 9.68 -14.18
N ILE A 155 -10.16 9.35 -13.12
CA ILE A 155 -8.89 8.65 -13.21
C ILE A 155 -9.07 7.23 -12.64
N PRO A 156 -8.46 6.20 -13.24
CA PRO A 156 -8.50 4.87 -12.68
C PRO A 156 -7.75 4.82 -11.33
N PRO A 157 -8.22 4.04 -10.33
CA PRO A 157 -7.62 3.98 -9.00
C PRO A 157 -6.11 3.68 -8.99
N TRP A 158 -5.63 2.85 -9.93
CA TRP A 158 -4.23 2.48 -10.01
C TRP A 158 -3.30 3.68 -10.28
N GLN A 159 -3.77 4.72 -10.98
CA GLN A 159 -2.98 5.95 -11.19
C GLN A 159 -2.77 6.71 -9.88
N VAL A 160 -3.79 6.74 -9.01
CA VAL A 160 -3.66 7.31 -7.66
C VAL A 160 -2.61 6.55 -6.86
N ILE A 161 -2.62 5.21 -6.93
CA ILE A 161 -1.65 4.36 -6.23
C ILE A 161 -0.23 4.63 -6.74
N VAL A 162 -0.01 4.60 -8.06
CA VAL A 162 1.32 4.81 -8.67
C VAL A 162 1.85 6.21 -8.39
N GLY A 163 1.00 7.23 -8.32
CA GLY A 163 1.40 8.59 -7.98
C GLY A 163 1.66 8.79 -6.47
N ALA A 164 0.75 8.30 -5.62
CA ALA A 164 0.78 8.58 -4.19
C ALA A 164 1.75 7.68 -3.40
N LEU A 165 1.94 6.42 -3.82
CA LEU A 165 2.80 5.48 -3.09
C LEU A 165 4.27 5.93 -3.02
N PRO A 166 4.93 6.35 -4.12
CA PRO A 166 6.30 6.85 -4.05
C PRO A 166 6.44 8.10 -3.18
N VAL A 167 5.44 8.98 -3.21
CA VAL A 167 5.42 10.20 -2.38
C VAL A 167 5.29 9.83 -0.90
N ALA A 168 4.44 8.86 -0.56
CA ALA A 168 4.34 8.35 0.81
C ALA A 168 5.67 7.76 1.29
N VAL A 169 6.31 6.92 0.46
CA VAL A 169 7.64 6.35 0.77
C VAL A 169 8.67 7.45 0.99
N LEU A 170 8.69 8.48 0.14
CA LEU A 170 9.58 9.62 0.30
C LEU A 170 9.34 10.35 1.64
N PHE A 171 8.09 10.63 2.00
CA PHE A 171 7.79 11.26 3.29
C PHE A 171 8.17 10.38 4.48
N PHE A 172 7.97 9.06 4.42
CA PHE A 172 8.46 8.15 5.46
C PHE A 172 10.00 8.16 5.56
N ALA A 173 10.71 8.19 4.43
CA ALA A 173 12.16 8.31 4.42
C ALA A 173 12.63 9.62 5.06
N LEU A 174 11.94 10.73 4.80
CA LEU A 174 12.21 12.02 5.43
C LEU A 174 11.93 11.98 6.93
N VAL A 175 10.81 11.39 7.38
CA VAL A 175 10.53 11.17 8.82
C VAL A 175 11.69 10.44 9.49
N PHE A 176 12.16 9.35 8.88
CA PHE A 176 13.29 8.58 9.40
C PHE A 176 14.60 9.39 9.42
N HIS A 177 14.86 10.18 8.37
CA HIS A 177 16.01 11.07 8.30
C HIS A 177 16.00 12.10 9.44
N PHE A 178 14.87 12.80 9.65
CA PHE A 178 14.75 13.78 10.73
C PHE A 178 14.76 13.15 12.12
N ALA A 179 14.26 11.93 12.28
CA ALA A 179 14.38 11.18 13.52
C ALA A 179 15.86 10.91 13.86
N LYS A 180 16.67 10.45 12.89
CA LYS A 180 18.11 10.25 13.07
C LYS A 180 18.86 11.55 13.35
N LEU A 181 18.46 12.63 12.67
CA LEU A 181 19.07 13.93 12.89
C LEU A 181 18.75 14.47 14.29
N ARG A 182 17.51 14.30 14.77
CA ARG A 182 17.11 14.62 16.16
C ARG A 182 17.98 13.87 17.15
N GLU A 183 18.12 12.56 16.97
CA GLU A 183 18.98 11.71 17.81
C GLU A 183 20.43 12.20 17.82
N LYS A 184 21.01 12.47 16.64
CA LYS A 184 22.39 12.99 16.53
C LYS A 184 22.56 14.34 17.24
N LEU A 185 21.59 15.25 17.10
CA LEU A 185 21.63 16.56 17.76
C LEU A 185 21.53 16.44 19.28
N LEU A 186 20.69 15.52 19.79
CA LEU A 186 20.64 15.22 21.22
C LEU A 186 21.98 14.67 21.72
N LEU A 187 22.57 13.71 21.00
CA LEU A 187 23.87 13.13 21.37
C LEU A 187 24.99 14.19 21.38
N ASN A 188 24.99 15.12 20.43
CA ASN A 188 25.93 16.24 20.40
C ASN A 188 25.77 17.18 21.61
N GLN A 189 24.58 17.22 22.21
CA GLN A 189 24.30 17.96 23.45
C GLN A 189 24.56 17.12 24.71
N GLY A 190 25.12 15.91 24.57
CA GLY A 190 25.30 14.97 25.68
C GLY A 190 23.99 14.44 26.25
N ARG A 191 22.90 14.47 25.45
CA ARG A 191 21.55 14.03 25.82
C ARG A 191 21.13 12.80 25.01
N ALA A 192 20.30 11.94 25.58
CA ALA A 192 19.63 10.88 24.81
C ALA A 192 18.29 10.50 25.41
N GLU A 193 17.46 9.86 24.60
CA GLU A 193 16.16 9.34 25.03
C GLU A 193 16.29 7.98 25.73
N ILE A 194 15.44 7.77 26.73
CA ILE A 194 15.16 6.47 27.34
C ILE A 194 14.25 5.71 26.38
N PHE A 195 14.77 4.65 25.77
CA PHE A 195 14.01 3.84 24.81
C PHE A 195 13.50 2.53 25.41
N ARG A 196 13.96 2.15 26.61
CA ARG A 196 13.50 0.93 27.30
C ARG A 196 13.58 1.09 28.82
N ILE A 197 12.53 0.64 29.49
CA ILE A 197 12.49 0.45 30.94
C ILE A 197 12.01 -0.98 31.21
N LYS A 198 12.73 -1.71 32.06
CA LYS A 198 12.35 -3.07 32.48
C LYS A 198 12.34 -3.14 34.01
N LYS A 199 11.28 -3.71 34.58
CA LYS A 199 11.26 -4.07 36.00
C LYS A 199 11.96 -5.42 36.18
N VAL A 200 12.98 -5.46 37.03
CA VAL A 200 13.72 -6.69 37.38
C VAL A 200 13.83 -6.72 38.90
N ASP A 201 13.29 -7.77 39.51
CA ASP A 201 13.13 -7.92 40.96
C ASP A 201 12.43 -6.68 41.57
N ASP A 202 13.16 -5.95 42.44
CA ASP A 202 12.72 -4.74 43.13
C ASP A 202 13.39 -3.46 42.60
N ARG A 203 13.81 -3.48 41.32
CA ARG A 203 14.50 -2.35 40.67
C ARG A 203 14.00 -2.10 39.25
N LEU A 204 14.21 -0.88 38.77
CA LEU A 204 14.01 -0.49 37.38
C LEU A 204 15.37 -0.47 36.67
N GLU A 205 15.47 -1.24 35.58
CA GLU A 205 16.53 -1.12 34.59
C GLU A 205 16.10 -0.13 33.51
N ILE A 206 16.78 1.00 33.44
CA ILE A 206 16.49 2.10 32.52
C ILE A 206 17.60 2.15 31.47
N THR A 207 17.27 1.87 30.21
CA THR A 207 18.23 1.90 29.10
C THR A 207 18.03 3.14 28.23
N PHE A 208 19.13 3.84 27.96
CA PHE A 208 19.15 5.09 27.22
C PHE A 208 20.31 5.13 26.21
N GLY A 209 20.19 6.02 25.21
CA GLY A 209 21.08 6.08 24.04
C GLY A 209 22.45 6.74 24.23
N LEU A 210 22.93 6.95 25.46
CA LEU A 210 24.31 7.43 25.70
C LEU A 210 25.19 6.24 26.09
N GLY A 211 26.26 5.98 25.34
CA GLY A 211 27.19 4.88 25.60
C GLY A 211 28.63 5.32 25.80
N ARG A 212 29.56 4.36 25.75
CA ARG A 212 31.01 4.59 25.87
C ARG A 212 31.52 5.56 24.81
N LEU A 213 31.03 5.44 23.57
CA LEU A 213 31.39 6.36 22.48
C LEU A 213 30.92 7.80 22.71
N ASN A 214 30.01 8.01 23.68
CA ASN A 214 29.54 9.33 24.11
C ASN A 214 30.18 9.78 25.43
N GLY A 215 31.19 9.06 25.94
CA GLY A 215 31.93 9.40 27.16
C GLY A 215 31.21 9.03 28.46
N ILE A 216 30.30 8.05 28.43
CA ILE A 216 29.69 7.50 29.65
C ILE A 216 30.51 6.33 30.18
N GLU A 217 30.72 6.31 31.49
CA GLU A 217 31.41 5.23 32.21
C GLU A 217 30.49 4.58 33.25
N ALA A 218 30.82 3.36 33.67
CA ALA A 218 30.09 2.68 34.74
C ALA A 218 30.27 3.45 36.05
N GLY A 219 29.18 3.64 36.80
CA GLY A 219 29.17 4.45 38.02
C GLY A 219 28.97 5.95 37.80
N ALA A 220 29.02 6.44 36.55
CA ALA A 220 28.71 7.83 36.22
C ALA A 220 27.30 8.21 36.68
N LYS A 221 27.11 9.49 36.99
CA LYS A 221 25.80 10.07 37.26
C LYS A 221 25.27 10.72 35.99
N VAL A 222 23.99 10.52 35.72
CA VAL A 222 23.27 11.16 34.61
C VAL A 222 22.01 11.82 35.14
N MET A 223 21.68 12.99 34.64
CA MET A 223 20.47 13.72 35.01
C MET A 223 19.29 13.18 34.22
N LEU A 224 18.22 12.79 34.91
CA LEU A 224 16.93 12.42 34.32
C LEU A 224 16.10 13.69 34.10
N HIS A 225 15.57 13.83 32.89
CA HIS A 225 14.69 14.92 32.49
C HIS A 225 13.32 14.37 32.09
N GLY A 226 12.26 15.03 32.50
CA GLY A 226 10.88 14.72 32.13
C GLY A 226 10.52 15.15 30.71
N ALA A 227 9.25 14.96 30.33
CA ALA A 227 8.74 15.27 28.99
C ALA A 227 8.85 16.74 28.58
N GLN A 228 8.89 17.68 29.52
CA GLN A 228 9.07 19.12 29.28
C GLN A 228 10.53 19.56 29.52
N ASN A 229 11.47 18.61 29.51
CA ASN A 229 12.89 18.83 29.79
C ASN A 229 13.16 19.42 31.20
N GLN A 230 12.26 19.14 32.16
CA GLN A 230 12.42 19.48 33.56
C GLN A 230 13.28 18.43 34.27
N PRO A 231 14.22 18.81 35.16
CA PRO A 231 15.02 17.84 35.92
C PRO A 231 14.14 17.08 36.91
N LEU A 232 14.24 15.74 36.91
CA LEU A 232 13.47 14.84 37.78
C LEU A 232 14.34 14.11 38.82
N GLY A 233 15.66 14.08 38.63
CA GLY A 233 16.59 13.47 39.58
C GLY A 233 17.82 12.86 38.90
N MET A 234 18.70 12.27 39.70
CA MET A 234 19.94 11.66 39.22
C MET A 234 19.83 10.14 39.14
N LEU A 235 20.35 9.57 38.07
CA LEU A 235 20.48 8.13 37.90
C LEU A 235 21.97 7.74 37.91
N ARG A 236 22.28 6.59 38.49
CA ARG A 236 23.63 6.03 38.46
C ARG A 236 23.72 4.93 37.41
N VAL A 237 24.71 5.04 36.54
CA VAL A 237 24.95 4.08 35.46
C VAL A 237 25.49 2.78 36.03
N ALA A 238 24.81 1.67 35.74
CA ALA A 238 25.18 0.33 36.19
C ALA A 238 25.97 -0.45 35.12
N LYS A 239 25.58 -0.33 33.85
CA LYS A 239 26.24 -1.00 32.72
C LYS A 239 26.39 -0.05 31.54
N VAL A 240 27.49 -0.16 30.81
CA VAL A 240 27.77 0.66 29.62
C VAL A 240 28.09 -0.23 28.43
N TYR A 241 27.47 0.08 27.30
CA TYR A 241 27.73 -0.47 25.97
C TYR A 241 28.27 0.64 25.05
N ASP A 242 28.63 0.31 23.81
CA ASP A 242 29.28 1.28 22.91
C ASP A 242 28.37 2.48 22.60
N ARG A 243 27.07 2.27 22.37
CA ARG A 243 26.08 3.31 21.98
C ARG A 243 24.90 3.44 22.95
N SER A 244 24.95 2.76 24.08
CA SER A 244 23.89 2.82 25.08
C SER A 244 24.43 2.50 26.45
N ALA A 245 23.68 2.88 27.48
CA ALA A 245 23.99 2.53 28.85
C ALA A 245 22.69 2.23 29.60
N MET A 246 22.85 1.57 30.73
CA MET A 246 21.76 1.15 31.60
C MET A 246 22.02 1.68 33.00
N ALA A 247 21.04 2.40 33.54
CA ALA A 247 20.99 2.77 34.94
C ALA A 247 20.05 1.84 35.70
N ALA A 248 20.34 1.64 36.99
CA ALA A 248 19.45 0.95 37.92
C ALA A 248 18.89 1.97 38.91
N ALA A 249 17.57 1.96 39.11
CA ALA A 249 16.87 2.84 40.04
C ALA A 249 15.85 2.06 40.88
N GLY A 250 15.40 2.68 41.98
CA GLY A 250 14.27 2.16 42.76
C GLY A 250 12.96 2.18 41.97
N LEU A 251 11.96 1.43 42.44
CA LEU A 251 10.64 1.36 41.80
C LEU A 251 9.85 2.68 41.86
N ASP A 252 10.26 3.59 42.74
CA ASP A 252 9.74 4.95 42.91
C ASP A 252 10.25 5.95 41.87
N CYS A 253 11.22 5.55 41.03
CA CYS A 253 11.78 6.43 40.01
C CYS A 253 10.73 6.81 38.94
N PRO A 254 10.52 8.12 38.66
CA PRO A 254 9.49 8.59 37.73
C PRO A 254 9.85 8.41 36.25
N ALA A 255 10.91 7.66 35.92
CA ALA A 255 11.39 7.48 34.56
C ALA A 255 10.34 6.84 33.66
N ARG A 256 10.22 7.34 32.41
CA ARG A 256 9.33 6.80 31.38
C ARG A 256 10.05 6.70 30.03
N VAL A 257 9.58 5.81 29.17
CA VAL A 257 10.05 5.76 27.78
C VAL A 257 9.74 7.09 27.10
N GLY A 258 10.71 7.63 26.37
CA GLY A 258 10.66 8.96 25.74
C GLY A 258 11.15 10.11 26.63
N PHE A 259 11.46 9.87 27.92
CA PHE A 259 12.15 10.86 28.75
C PHE A 259 13.62 10.98 28.35
N LEU A 260 14.25 12.10 28.69
CA LEU A 260 15.64 12.38 28.32
C LEU A 260 16.57 12.11 29.51
N VAL A 261 17.80 11.73 29.20
CA VAL A 261 18.92 11.78 30.13
C VAL A 261 19.98 12.71 29.57
N SER A 262 20.72 13.39 30.44
CA SER A 262 21.91 14.14 30.05
C SER A 262 23.11 13.73 30.90
N ARG A 263 24.30 13.81 30.32
CA ARG A 263 25.54 13.77 31.09
C ARG A 263 25.56 14.95 32.10
N GLU A 264 26.12 14.71 33.28
CA GLU A 264 26.51 15.76 34.22
C GLU A 264 27.84 16.33 33.70
N ASP A 265 27.90 17.64 33.45
CA ASP A 265 29.14 18.30 33.01
C ASP A 265 30.24 18.27 34.08
#